data_AF-A0A972ASQ8-F1
#
_entry.id   AF-A0A972ASQ8-F1
#
_cell.length_a   1.000
_cell.length_b   1.000
_cell.length_c   1.000
_cell.angle_alpha   90.00
_cell.angle_beta   90.00
_cell.angle_gamma   90.00
#
_symmetry.space_group_name_H-M   'P 1'
#
loop_
_entity.id
_entity.type
_entity.pdbx_description
1 polymer ?
#
loop_
_entity_poly.entity_id
_entity_poly.type
_entity_poly.pdbx_seq_one_letter_code
_entity_poly.pdbx_strand_id
1 'polypeptide(L)'
;NAQMTIDTKRLVLLNGIPQETPRKLLGEFQAVVFSPSSLAVVQDGPSERRRFLDIAISLISPNYACLVSRYIKVMAHRNALLKQISEKRGNQQMLDILDEEISRIGAKILIYRLRYIDQVSKITTEIYSGISSGRETLSIEYLQSFKSETCDEKTLRDAMLFSLEKSRQADIRRQTTGAGPHKDDIFFEINGLCARTYGSQGQQRSCALALKLGEAAVLRDSSGEQPIALLDDVMSELDSVRQGFLLEYLEGWQVFITCCDPSILSRVNTGKIFEVKAGQIASV
;
A
#
# COMPACT_ATOMS: atom_id res chain seq x y z
N ASN A 1 9.40 -14.42 18.68
CA ASN A 1 9.40 -15.70 17.94
C ASN A 1 8.11 -15.88 17.15
N ALA A 2 7.96 -15.21 16.01
CA ALA A 2 6.86 -15.43 15.08
C ALA A 2 7.22 -16.56 14.10
N GLN A 3 6.29 -17.50 13.86
CA GLN A 3 6.48 -18.59 12.90
C GLN A 3 5.22 -18.77 12.07
N MET A 4 5.40 -18.95 10.76
CA MET A 4 4.32 -19.30 9.84
C MET A 4 4.74 -20.50 9.01
N THR A 5 3.93 -21.56 9.02
CA THR A 5 4.12 -22.75 8.20
C THR A 5 3.03 -22.77 7.13
N ILE A 6 3.46 -22.85 5.87
CA ILE A 6 2.57 -22.93 4.71
C ILE A 6 2.67 -24.34 4.16
N ASP A 7 1.67 -25.15 4.44
CA ASP A 7 1.45 -26.48 3.85
C ASP A 7 0.02 -26.49 3.27
N THR A 8 -0.77 -27.54 3.49
CA THR A 8 -2.21 -27.59 3.13
C THR A 8 -3.08 -26.55 3.85
N LYS A 9 -2.70 -26.15 5.07
CA LYS A 9 -3.29 -25.03 5.82
C LYS A 9 -2.19 -24.11 6.35
N ARG A 10 -2.51 -22.82 6.51
CA ARG A 10 -1.60 -21.84 7.11
C ARG A 10 -1.65 -21.96 8.64
N LEU A 11 -0.58 -22.43 9.24
CA LEU A 11 -0.41 -22.46 10.70
C LEU A 11 0.48 -21.28 11.12
N VAL A 12 0.04 -20.57 12.16
CA VAL A 12 0.70 -19.35 12.65
C VAL A 12 0.92 -19.49 14.14
N LEU A 13 2.15 -19.29 14.58
CA LEU A 13 2.56 -19.31 15.98
C LEU A 13 3.18 -17.97 16.34
N LEU A 14 2.79 -17.43 17.49
CA LEU A 14 3.46 -16.28 18.10
C LEU A 14 3.96 -16.70 19.48
N ASN A 15 5.28 -16.69 19.67
CA ASN A 15 5.94 -17.17 20.87
C ASN A 15 5.53 -18.60 21.25
N GLY A 16 5.39 -19.47 20.24
CA GLY A 16 4.97 -20.86 20.40
C GLY A 16 3.45 -21.06 20.54
N ILE A 17 2.66 -20.00 20.60
CA ILE A 17 1.20 -20.07 20.79
C ILE A 17 0.48 -19.98 19.44
N PRO A 18 -0.37 -20.96 19.07
CA PRO A 18 -1.18 -20.91 17.86
C PRO A 18 -2.07 -19.67 17.79
N GLN A 19 -2.08 -19.03 16.63
CA GLN A 19 -2.92 -17.86 16.35
C GLN A 19 -4.05 -18.24 15.39
N GLU A 20 -5.25 -17.69 15.65
CA GLU A 20 -6.43 -17.94 14.82
C GLU A 20 -6.30 -17.36 13.40
N THR A 21 -5.44 -16.35 13.22
CA THR A 21 -5.29 -15.63 11.96
C THR A 21 -3.87 -15.09 11.80
N PRO A 22 -3.28 -15.13 10.58
CA PRO A 22 -1.98 -14.51 10.29
C PRO A 22 -1.87 -13.02 10.62
N ARG A 23 -3.00 -12.32 10.73
CA ARG A 23 -3.02 -10.89 11.12
C ARG A 23 -2.47 -10.65 12.52
N LYS A 24 -2.45 -11.67 13.37
CA LYS A 24 -1.84 -11.60 14.70
C LYS A 24 -0.31 -11.46 14.67
N LEU A 25 0.33 -11.66 13.50
CA LEU A 25 1.74 -11.37 13.31
C LEU A 25 2.01 -9.92 12.87
N LEU A 26 0.98 -9.14 12.50
CA LEU A 26 1.17 -7.76 12.08
C LEU A 26 1.70 -6.93 13.26
N GLY A 27 2.82 -6.25 13.06
CA GLY A 27 3.49 -5.43 14.07
C GLY A 27 4.59 -6.15 14.85
N GLU A 28 4.62 -7.49 14.85
CA GLU A 28 5.63 -8.28 15.59
C GLU A 28 6.99 -8.35 14.88
N PHE A 29 7.01 -8.14 13.57
CA PHE A 29 8.20 -8.09 12.74
C PHE A 29 8.03 -7.00 11.69
N GLN A 30 8.85 -5.97 11.77
CA GLN A 30 8.77 -4.81 10.89
C GLN A 30 9.83 -4.92 9.81
N ALA A 31 9.35 -5.14 8.58
CA ALA A 31 10.21 -5.17 7.41
C ALA A 31 9.53 -4.50 6.23
N VAL A 32 10.34 -3.89 5.37
CA VAL A 32 9.90 -3.32 4.11
C VAL A 32 10.62 -4.03 2.98
N VAL A 33 9.83 -4.57 2.05
CA VAL A 33 10.31 -5.26 0.85
C VAL A 33 10.38 -4.29 -0.31
N PHE A 34 11.56 -4.13 -0.88
CA PHE A 34 11.82 -3.46 -2.14
C PHE A 34 12.05 -4.55 -3.18
N SER A 35 11.23 -4.59 -4.21
CA SER A 35 11.32 -5.61 -5.28
C SER A 35 10.81 -5.03 -6.60
N PRO A 36 11.08 -5.66 -7.75
CA PRO A 36 10.54 -5.24 -9.04
C PRO A 36 9.01 -5.09 -9.02
N SER A 37 8.32 -5.91 -8.23
CA SER A 37 6.85 -5.80 -8.06
C SER A 37 6.39 -4.49 -7.42
N SER A 38 7.27 -3.75 -6.77
CA SER A 38 6.96 -2.43 -6.17
C SER A 38 6.68 -1.36 -7.23
N LEU A 39 7.21 -1.54 -8.46
CA LEU A 39 6.91 -0.65 -9.58
C LEU A 39 5.42 -0.65 -9.94
N ALA A 40 4.70 -1.75 -9.66
CA ALA A 40 3.28 -1.88 -9.94
C ALA A 40 2.44 -0.77 -9.28
N VAL A 41 2.87 -0.26 -8.12
CA VAL A 41 2.20 0.85 -7.43
C VAL A 41 2.18 2.12 -8.30
N VAL A 42 3.23 2.36 -9.09
CA VAL A 42 3.33 3.53 -9.97
C VAL A 42 2.79 3.23 -11.38
N GLN A 43 3.08 2.04 -11.92
CA GLN A 43 2.81 1.70 -13.32
C GLN A 43 1.42 1.11 -13.57
N ASP A 44 0.88 0.34 -12.63
CA ASP A 44 -0.34 -0.42 -12.84
C ASP A 44 -1.60 0.38 -12.46
N GLY A 45 -2.73 -0.31 -12.38
CA GLY A 45 -4.01 0.31 -12.11
C GLY A 45 -4.21 0.72 -10.64
N PRO A 46 -5.33 1.42 -10.35
CA PRO A 46 -5.69 1.85 -9.00
C PRO A 46 -5.77 0.73 -7.97
N SER A 47 -5.94 -0.53 -8.43
CA SER A 47 -5.97 -1.71 -7.56
C SER A 47 -4.65 -1.89 -6.80
N GLU A 48 -3.50 -1.74 -7.47
CA GLU A 48 -2.19 -1.93 -6.84
C GLU A 48 -1.88 -0.79 -5.87
N ARG A 49 -2.29 0.44 -6.19
CA ARG A 49 -2.16 1.59 -5.28
C ARG A 49 -3.00 1.46 -4.02
N ARG A 50 -4.26 1.04 -4.15
CA ARG A 50 -5.12 0.75 -2.99
C ARG A 50 -4.57 -0.42 -2.18
N ARG A 51 -4.07 -1.47 -2.82
CA ARG A 51 -3.45 -2.61 -2.15
C ARG A 51 -2.22 -2.21 -1.35
N PHE A 52 -1.32 -1.42 -1.95
CA PHE A 52 -0.17 -0.83 -1.26
C PHE A 52 -0.61 -0.06 -0.01
N LEU A 53 -1.56 0.87 -0.18
CA LEU A 53 -2.06 1.69 0.90
C LEU A 53 -2.71 0.86 2.01
N ASP A 54 -3.50 -0.15 1.63
CA ASP A 54 -4.18 -1.03 2.58
C ASP A 54 -3.19 -1.86 3.40
N ILE A 55 -2.11 -2.35 2.78
CA ILE A 55 -1.03 -3.08 3.46
C ILE A 55 -0.27 -2.15 4.40
N ALA A 56 0.20 -1.00 3.90
CA ALA A 56 1.02 -0.08 4.67
C ALA A 56 0.31 0.44 5.93
N ILE A 57 -0.96 0.83 5.80
CA ILE A 57 -1.76 1.27 6.95
C ILE A 57 -2.03 0.11 7.92
N SER A 58 -2.24 -1.11 7.41
CA SER A 58 -2.48 -2.29 8.25
C SER A 58 -1.28 -2.69 9.09
N LEU A 59 -0.06 -2.38 8.65
CA LEU A 59 1.16 -2.60 9.43
C LEU A 59 1.24 -1.68 10.65
N ILE A 60 0.68 -0.47 10.53
CA ILE A 60 0.71 0.56 11.57
C ILE A 60 -0.52 0.48 12.50
N SER A 61 -1.68 0.15 11.93
CA SER A 61 -2.97 0.17 12.62
C SER A 61 -3.75 -1.13 12.38
N PRO A 62 -3.68 -2.10 13.31
CA PRO A 62 -4.44 -3.35 13.19
C PRO A 62 -5.96 -3.15 13.07
N ASN A 63 -6.49 -2.08 13.68
CA ASN A 63 -7.90 -1.71 13.57
C ASN A 63 -8.33 -1.39 12.13
N TYR A 64 -7.43 -0.82 11.32
CA TYR A 64 -7.70 -0.53 9.91
C TYR A 64 -7.94 -1.81 9.10
N ALA A 65 -7.14 -2.86 9.31
CA ALA A 65 -7.31 -4.14 8.63
C ALA A 65 -8.70 -4.76 8.89
N CYS A 66 -9.22 -4.58 10.11
CA CYS A 66 -10.58 -5.01 10.46
C CYS A 66 -11.65 -4.21 9.69
N LEU A 67 -11.48 -2.88 9.59
CA LEU A 67 -12.39 -2.01 8.82
C LEU A 67 -12.42 -2.40 7.34
N VAL A 68 -11.26 -2.56 6.69
CA VAL A 68 -11.17 -2.97 5.28
C VAL A 68 -11.86 -4.31 5.05
N SER A 69 -11.66 -5.27 5.95
CA SER A 69 -12.28 -6.60 5.84
C SER A 69 -13.80 -6.54 5.97
N ARG A 70 -14.32 -5.73 6.90
CA ARG A 70 -15.76 -5.51 7.06
C ARG A 70 -16.33 -4.80 5.84
N TYR A 71 -15.64 -3.77 5.35
CA TYR A 71 -16.03 -3.02 4.16
C TYR A 71 -16.17 -3.93 2.94
N ILE A 72 -15.17 -4.78 2.65
CA ILE A 72 -15.22 -5.74 1.53
C ILE A 72 -16.45 -6.65 1.63
N LYS A 73 -16.78 -7.15 2.83
CA LYS A 73 -17.95 -8.02 3.04
C LYS A 73 -19.27 -7.29 2.78
N VAL A 74 -19.45 -6.10 3.36
CA VAL A 74 -20.69 -5.32 3.17
C VAL A 74 -20.83 -4.84 1.72
N MET A 75 -19.73 -4.46 1.07
CA MET A 75 -19.70 -4.15 -0.36
C MET A 75 -20.11 -5.34 -1.24
N ALA A 76 -19.65 -6.55 -0.91
CA ALA A 76 -20.07 -7.76 -1.62
C ALA A 76 -21.58 -8.02 -1.46
N HIS A 77 -22.12 -7.82 -0.25
CA HIS A 77 -23.57 -7.93 0.00
C HIS A 77 -24.35 -6.89 -0.81
N ARG A 78 -23.89 -5.63 -0.86
CA ARG A 78 -24.52 -4.59 -1.68
C ARG A 78 -24.50 -4.95 -3.16
N ASN A 79 -23.36 -5.35 -3.71
CA ASN A 79 -23.26 -5.72 -5.13
C ASN A 79 -24.14 -6.94 -5.47
N ALA A 80 -24.25 -7.92 -4.57
CA ALA A 80 -25.18 -9.03 -4.73
C ALA A 80 -26.65 -8.56 -4.74
N LEU A 81 -27.02 -7.65 -3.85
CA LEU A 81 -28.36 -7.06 -3.82
C LEU A 81 -28.66 -6.23 -5.08
N LEU A 82 -27.70 -5.42 -5.56
CA LEU A 82 -27.85 -4.68 -6.83
C LEU A 82 -28.16 -5.63 -7.99
N LYS A 83 -27.46 -6.77 -8.06
CA LYS A 83 -27.72 -7.80 -9.06
C LYS A 83 -29.13 -8.38 -8.93
N GLN A 84 -29.56 -8.74 -7.72
CA GLN A 84 -30.93 -9.24 -7.48
C GLN A 84 -32.01 -8.21 -7.87
N ILE A 85 -31.80 -6.93 -7.56
CA ILE A 85 -32.72 -5.86 -7.95
C ILE A 85 -32.78 -5.72 -9.47
N SER A 86 -31.62 -5.79 -10.16
CA SER A 86 -31.58 -5.75 -11.63
C SER A 86 -32.36 -6.90 -12.28
N GLU A 87 -32.40 -8.06 -11.62
CA GLU A 87 -33.18 -9.24 -12.02
C GLU A 87 -34.66 -9.19 -11.56
N LYS A 88 -35.11 -8.06 -10.96
CA LYS A 88 -36.45 -7.87 -10.37
C LYS A 88 -36.79 -8.85 -9.23
N ARG A 89 -35.78 -9.34 -8.52
CA ARG A 89 -35.89 -10.30 -7.40
C ARG A 89 -35.54 -9.70 -6.03
N GLY A 90 -34.89 -8.54 -6.00
CA GLY A 90 -34.41 -7.90 -4.78
C GLY A 90 -35.27 -6.72 -4.33
N ASN A 91 -35.21 -6.41 -3.03
CA ASN A 91 -35.87 -5.23 -2.46
C ASN A 91 -34.91 -4.03 -2.44
N GLN A 92 -35.27 -2.95 -3.13
CA GLN A 92 -34.47 -1.74 -3.19
C GLN A 92 -34.33 -1.02 -1.84
N GLN A 93 -35.32 -1.14 -0.93
CA GLN A 93 -35.26 -0.53 0.41
C GLN A 93 -34.14 -1.12 1.29
N MET A 94 -33.71 -2.36 1.01
CA MET A 94 -32.58 -2.95 1.73
C MET A 94 -31.24 -2.29 1.39
N LEU A 95 -31.16 -1.51 0.31
CA LEU A 95 -29.96 -0.74 -0.01
C LEU A 95 -29.72 0.37 1.00
N ASP A 96 -30.75 0.94 1.63
CA ASP A 96 -30.60 2.05 2.58
C ASP A 96 -29.75 1.62 3.79
N ILE A 97 -30.05 0.44 4.35
CA ILE A 97 -29.30 -0.14 5.48
C ILE A 97 -27.84 -0.42 5.09
N LEU A 98 -27.61 -0.93 3.87
CA LEU A 98 -26.25 -1.20 3.39
C LEU A 98 -25.49 0.08 3.09
N ASP A 99 -26.14 1.10 2.53
CA ASP A 99 -25.55 2.39 2.19
C ASP A 99 -25.12 3.15 3.47
N GLU A 100 -25.93 3.12 4.54
CA GLU A 100 -25.56 3.64 5.85
C GLU A 100 -24.34 2.92 6.44
N GLU A 101 -24.31 1.60 6.38
CA GLU A 101 -23.20 0.82 6.94
C GLU A 101 -21.90 0.99 6.12
N ILE A 102 -22.01 1.02 4.79
CA ILE A 102 -20.89 1.25 3.86
C ILE A 102 -20.32 2.64 4.04
N SER A 103 -21.16 3.68 4.13
CA SER A 103 -20.71 5.06 4.34
C SER A 103 -20.01 5.21 5.70
N ARG A 104 -20.56 4.60 6.76
CA ARG A 104 -19.97 4.62 8.11
C ARG A 104 -18.58 3.98 8.16
N ILE A 105 -18.39 2.81 7.55
CA ILE A 105 -17.08 2.14 7.51
C ILE A 105 -16.15 2.87 6.53
N GLY A 106 -16.67 3.29 5.37
CA GLY A 106 -15.93 3.94 4.30
C GLY A 106 -15.31 5.26 4.74
N ALA A 107 -16.05 6.07 5.50
CA ALA A 107 -15.54 7.31 6.10
C ALA A 107 -14.33 7.06 7.01
N LYS A 108 -14.38 6.03 7.86
CA LYS A 108 -13.24 5.67 8.71
C LYS A 108 -12.01 5.24 7.91
N ILE A 109 -12.21 4.43 6.87
CA ILE A 109 -11.12 4.03 5.96
C ILE A 109 -10.49 5.27 5.31
N LEU A 110 -11.31 6.21 4.84
CA LEU A 110 -10.84 7.47 4.27
C LEU A 110 -10.00 8.29 5.24
N ILE A 111 -10.43 8.43 6.50
CA ILE A 111 -9.65 9.13 7.52
C ILE A 111 -8.24 8.52 7.67
N TYR A 112 -8.14 7.20 7.75
CA TYR A 112 -6.84 6.53 7.82
C TYR A 112 -5.99 6.78 6.57
N ARG A 113 -6.60 6.67 5.39
CA ARG A 113 -5.91 6.86 4.11
C ARG A 113 -5.42 8.29 3.91
N LEU A 114 -6.25 9.29 4.18
CA LEU A 114 -5.89 10.69 4.05
C LEU A 114 -4.74 11.06 5.01
N ARG A 115 -4.80 10.59 6.25
CA ARG A 115 -3.71 10.80 7.22
C ARG A 115 -2.40 10.14 6.77
N TYR A 116 -2.48 8.89 6.32
CA TYR A 116 -1.29 8.18 5.84
C TYR A 116 -0.69 8.85 4.61
N ILE A 117 -1.51 9.27 3.64
CA ILE A 117 -1.03 9.97 2.44
C ILE A 117 -0.40 11.31 2.80
N ASP A 118 -0.98 12.10 3.71
CA ASP A 118 -0.38 13.36 4.17
C ASP A 118 1.00 13.16 4.80
N GLN A 119 1.19 12.07 5.56
CA GLN A 119 2.49 11.73 6.15
C GLN A 119 3.48 11.23 5.11
N VAL A 120 3.12 10.18 4.36
CA VAL A 120 4.02 9.51 3.42
C VAL A 120 4.42 10.42 2.26
N SER A 121 3.53 11.32 1.81
CA SER A 121 3.80 12.22 0.69
C SER A 121 4.96 13.17 0.98
N LYS A 122 4.96 13.80 2.16
CA LYS A 122 6.02 14.73 2.60
C LYS A 122 7.38 14.04 2.58
N ILE A 123 7.47 12.87 3.21
CA ILE A 123 8.70 12.10 3.31
C ILE A 123 9.15 11.59 1.93
N THR A 124 8.21 11.06 1.14
CA THR A 124 8.49 10.50 -0.19
C THR A 124 8.99 11.56 -1.15
N THR A 125 8.41 12.77 -1.13
CA THR A 125 8.85 13.88 -1.98
C THR A 125 10.28 14.33 -1.63
N GLU A 126 10.63 14.40 -0.35
CA GLU A 126 11.99 14.72 0.09
C GLU A 126 13.01 13.66 -0.37
N ILE A 127 12.70 12.39 -0.13
CA ILE A 127 13.55 11.26 -0.57
C ILE A 127 13.72 11.27 -2.09
N TYR A 128 12.63 11.48 -2.84
CA TYR A 128 12.68 11.52 -4.31
C TYR A 128 13.55 12.68 -4.81
N SER A 129 13.49 13.84 -4.16
CA SER A 129 14.39 14.96 -4.46
C SER A 129 15.86 14.56 -4.27
N GLY A 130 16.18 13.83 -3.19
CA GLY A 130 17.50 13.25 -2.97
C GLY A 130 17.94 12.29 -4.09
N ILE A 131 17.09 11.32 -4.45
CA ILE A 131 17.37 10.35 -5.53
C ILE A 131 17.61 11.03 -6.87
N SER A 132 16.87 12.09 -7.17
CA SER A 132 16.99 12.85 -8.43
C SER A 132 18.08 13.94 -8.39
N SER A 133 18.74 14.13 -7.24
CA SER A 133 19.67 15.25 -6.98
C SER A 133 19.04 16.62 -7.21
N GLY A 134 17.77 16.78 -6.81
CA GLY A 134 17.01 18.03 -6.90
C GLY A 134 16.51 18.41 -8.29
N ARG A 135 16.72 17.56 -9.31
CA ARG A 135 16.35 17.85 -10.71
C ARG A 135 14.86 17.65 -10.99
N GLU A 136 14.16 16.94 -10.12
CA GLU A 136 12.78 16.52 -10.34
C GLU A 136 11.94 16.76 -9.08
N THR A 137 10.67 17.12 -9.27
CA THR A 137 9.71 17.35 -8.18
C THR A 137 8.61 16.30 -8.24
N LEU A 138 8.40 15.57 -7.14
CA LEU A 138 7.33 14.59 -6.99
C LEU A 138 6.17 15.16 -6.17
N SER A 139 4.95 15.05 -6.68
CA SER A 139 3.71 15.28 -5.93
C SER A 139 2.92 13.97 -5.80
N ILE A 140 2.21 13.82 -4.69
CA ILE A 140 1.35 12.66 -4.41
C ILE A 140 0.00 13.18 -3.92
N GLU A 141 -1.08 12.79 -4.60
CA GLU A 141 -2.44 13.22 -4.28
C GLU A 141 -3.34 12.01 -4.06
N TYR A 142 -4.27 12.11 -3.10
CA TYR A 142 -5.33 11.12 -2.92
C TYR A 142 -6.61 11.55 -3.64
N LEU A 143 -7.04 10.78 -4.63
CA LEU A 143 -8.22 11.06 -5.44
C LEU A 143 -9.44 10.31 -4.89
N GLN A 144 -10.34 11.04 -4.23
CA GLN A 144 -11.61 10.51 -3.76
C GLN A 144 -12.59 10.30 -4.92
N SER A 145 -13.35 9.20 -4.88
CA SER A 145 -14.40 8.88 -5.86
C SER A 145 -15.66 9.75 -5.72
N PHE A 146 -15.75 10.56 -4.67
CA PHE A 146 -16.81 11.51 -4.41
C PHE A 146 -16.24 12.79 -3.80
N LYS A 147 -17.02 13.89 -3.85
CA LYS A 147 -16.60 15.18 -3.29
C LYS A 147 -17.06 15.31 -1.85
N SER A 148 -16.18 15.85 -1.00
CA SER A 148 -16.47 16.25 0.37
C SER A 148 -15.94 17.67 0.62
N GLU A 149 -16.64 18.45 1.45
CA GLU A 149 -16.21 19.82 1.78
C GLU A 149 -15.06 19.82 2.79
N THR A 150 -15.15 18.93 3.77
CA THR A 150 -14.15 18.71 4.82
C THR A 150 -13.85 17.23 4.97
N CYS A 151 -12.68 16.93 5.53
CA CYS A 151 -12.20 15.57 5.74
C CYS A 151 -12.46 15.06 7.17
N ASP A 152 -13.50 15.53 7.86
CA ASP A 152 -13.94 14.93 9.13
C ASP A 152 -14.85 13.72 8.89
N GLU A 153 -14.89 12.80 9.87
CA GLU A 153 -15.60 11.52 9.71
C GLU A 153 -17.08 11.68 9.38
N LYS A 154 -17.76 12.68 9.97
CA LYS A 154 -19.20 12.88 9.76
C LYS A 154 -19.45 13.39 8.35
N THR A 155 -18.71 14.42 7.92
CA THR A 155 -18.87 14.98 6.57
C THR A 155 -18.52 13.98 5.48
N LEU A 156 -17.45 13.19 5.66
CA LEU A 156 -17.09 12.12 4.74
C LEU A 156 -18.18 11.04 4.64
N ARG A 157 -18.77 10.64 5.77
CA ARG A 157 -19.87 9.68 5.81
C ARG A 157 -21.08 10.21 5.05
N ASP A 158 -21.50 11.44 5.36
CA ASP A 158 -22.72 12.03 4.80
C ASP A 158 -22.56 12.28 3.29
N ALA A 159 -21.38 12.75 2.86
CA ALA A 159 -21.04 12.90 1.43
C ALA A 159 -21.02 11.56 0.68
N MET A 160 -20.47 10.51 1.30
CA MET A 160 -20.45 9.18 0.72
C MET A 160 -21.85 8.59 0.59
N LEU A 161 -22.67 8.71 1.63
CA LEU A 161 -24.07 8.25 1.63
C LEU A 161 -24.85 8.93 0.50
N PHE A 162 -24.77 10.26 0.42
CA PHE A 162 -25.37 11.03 -0.67
C PHE A 162 -24.91 10.54 -2.05
N SER A 163 -23.62 10.25 -2.21
CA SER A 163 -23.08 9.74 -3.47
C SER A 163 -23.65 8.37 -3.83
N LEU A 164 -23.81 7.45 -2.86
CA LEU A 164 -24.38 6.12 -3.07
C LEU A 164 -25.86 6.17 -3.47
N GLU A 165 -26.62 7.06 -2.84
CA GLU A 165 -28.03 7.30 -3.15
C GLU A 165 -28.19 7.88 -4.56
N LYS A 166 -27.37 8.89 -4.88
CA LYS A 166 -27.37 9.54 -6.20
C LYS A 166 -26.99 8.59 -7.33
N SER A 167 -26.01 7.69 -7.11
CA SER A 167 -25.56 6.72 -8.12
C SER A 167 -26.43 5.45 -8.19
N ARG A 168 -27.39 5.27 -7.29
CA ARG A 168 -28.13 4.01 -7.08
C ARG A 168 -28.68 3.39 -8.37
N GLN A 169 -29.37 4.18 -9.20
CA GLN A 169 -29.94 3.66 -10.45
C GLN A 169 -28.87 3.24 -11.47
N ALA A 170 -27.75 3.96 -11.51
CA ALA A 170 -26.62 3.57 -12.35
C ALA A 170 -25.94 2.30 -11.82
N ASP A 171 -25.80 2.19 -10.49
CA ASP A 171 -25.22 1.02 -9.82
C ASP A 171 -26.07 -0.23 -10.01
N ILE A 172 -27.42 -0.14 -9.97
CA ILE A 172 -28.33 -1.25 -10.27
C ILE A 172 -28.11 -1.73 -11.70
N ARG A 173 -28.05 -0.82 -12.68
CA ARG A 173 -27.81 -1.17 -14.09
C ARG A 173 -26.45 -1.83 -14.31
N ARG A 174 -25.41 -1.36 -13.62
CA ARG A 174 -24.04 -1.88 -13.73
C ARG A 174 -23.76 -3.08 -12.82
N GLN A 175 -24.69 -3.42 -11.92
CA GLN A 175 -24.55 -4.46 -10.91
C GLN A 175 -23.29 -4.30 -10.03
N THR A 176 -22.82 -3.06 -9.88
CA THR A 176 -21.60 -2.73 -9.14
C THR A 176 -21.74 -1.34 -8.54
N THR A 177 -21.13 -1.14 -7.38
CA THR A 177 -21.12 0.14 -6.68
C THR A 177 -20.07 1.08 -7.27
N GLY A 178 -20.47 2.31 -7.58
CA GLY A 178 -19.61 3.31 -8.24
C GLY A 178 -18.85 4.25 -7.31
N ALA A 179 -19.19 4.32 -6.01
CA ALA A 179 -18.64 5.31 -5.08
C ALA A 179 -18.12 4.68 -3.77
N GLY A 180 -16.99 5.17 -3.27
CA GLY A 180 -16.37 4.76 -2.01
C GLY A 180 -14.87 4.45 -2.12
N PRO A 181 -14.18 4.17 -0.99
CA PRO A 181 -12.74 3.93 -0.96
C PRO A 181 -12.23 2.79 -1.85
N HIS A 182 -13.09 1.88 -2.30
CA HIS A 182 -12.73 0.84 -3.28
C HIS A 182 -12.62 1.36 -4.72
N LYS A 183 -13.03 2.61 -4.99
CA LYS A 183 -12.94 3.31 -6.28
C LYS A 183 -11.96 4.47 -6.29
N ASP A 184 -11.53 4.91 -5.12
CA ASP A 184 -10.51 5.97 -4.98
C ASP A 184 -9.15 5.55 -5.56
N ASP A 185 -8.27 6.53 -5.77
CA ASP A 185 -6.94 6.31 -6.32
C ASP A 185 -5.87 7.18 -5.65
N ILE A 186 -4.60 6.84 -5.87
CA ILE A 186 -3.45 7.69 -5.57
C ILE A 186 -2.88 8.17 -6.91
N PHE A 187 -2.61 9.46 -7.02
CA PHE A 187 -2.04 10.08 -8.20
C PHE A 187 -0.62 10.55 -7.92
N PHE A 188 0.29 10.26 -8.85
CA PHE A 188 1.71 10.62 -8.77
C PHE A 188 2.03 11.54 -9.94
N GLU A 189 2.59 12.70 -9.67
CA GLU A 189 3.13 13.59 -10.72
C GLU A 189 4.61 13.83 -10.51
N ILE A 190 5.36 13.79 -11.62
CA ILE A 190 6.77 14.14 -11.66
C ILE A 190 6.88 15.33 -12.60
N ASN A 191 7.37 16.46 -12.10
CA ASN A 191 7.44 17.74 -12.82
C ASN A 191 6.09 18.17 -13.43
N GLY A 192 4.99 17.92 -12.71
CA GLY A 192 3.62 18.25 -13.16
C GLY A 192 3.04 17.33 -14.23
N LEU A 193 3.69 16.20 -14.52
CA LEU A 193 3.20 15.19 -15.46
C LEU A 193 2.89 13.88 -14.74
N CYS A 194 1.79 13.24 -15.13
CA CYS A 194 1.41 11.92 -14.61
C CYS A 194 2.58 10.92 -14.74
N ALA A 195 3.11 10.44 -13.60
CA ALA A 195 4.26 9.55 -13.56
C ALA A 195 3.99 8.23 -14.29
N ARG A 196 2.76 7.73 -14.23
CA ARG A 196 2.33 6.50 -14.90
C ARG A 196 2.37 6.61 -16.42
N THR A 197 1.86 7.70 -16.97
CA THR A 197 1.67 7.86 -18.42
C THR A 197 2.91 8.45 -19.10
N TYR A 198 3.58 9.40 -18.45
CA TYR A 198 4.63 10.21 -19.07
C TYR A 198 6.00 10.06 -18.39
N GLY A 199 6.07 9.42 -17.22
CA GLY A 199 7.33 9.19 -16.54
C GLY A 199 8.20 8.18 -17.29
N SER A 200 9.49 8.49 -17.44
CA SER A 200 10.48 7.52 -17.93
C SER A 200 10.59 6.31 -16.98
N GLN A 201 11.13 5.19 -17.46
CA GLN A 201 11.33 4.01 -16.60
C GLN A 201 12.17 4.32 -15.35
N GLY A 202 13.22 5.13 -15.48
CA GLY A 202 14.06 5.55 -14.35
C GLY A 202 13.31 6.41 -13.33
N GLN A 203 12.42 7.29 -13.81
CA GLN A 203 11.55 8.12 -12.95
C GLN A 203 10.52 7.25 -12.20
N GLN A 204 9.87 6.32 -12.89
CA GLN A 204 8.90 5.40 -12.27
C GLN A 204 9.56 4.52 -11.20
N ARG A 205 10.76 3.98 -11.48
CA ARG A 205 11.56 3.23 -10.51
C ARG A 205 11.93 4.07 -9.29
N SER A 206 12.44 5.28 -9.52
CA SER A 206 12.80 6.22 -8.45
C SER A 206 11.59 6.58 -7.59
N CYS A 207 10.42 6.74 -8.22
CA CYS A 207 9.16 7.05 -7.53
C CYS A 207 8.71 5.89 -6.66
N ALA A 208 8.75 4.66 -7.18
CA ALA A 208 8.43 3.46 -6.42
C ALA A 208 9.40 3.25 -5.26
N LEU A 209 10.71 3.42 -5.49
CA LEU A 209 11.73 3.34 -4.46
C LEU A 209 11.53 4.38 -3.36
N ALA A 210 11.34 5.65 -3.73
CA ALA A 210 11.07 6.73 -2.78
C ALA A 210 9.82 6.44 -1.95
N LEU A 211 8.76 5.94 -2.57
CA LEU A 211 7.51 5.61 -1.89
C LEU A 211 7.69 4.48 -0.87
N LYS A 212 8.49 3.47 -1.20
CA LYS A 212 8.82 2.36 -0.29
C LYS A 212 9.73 2.81 0.87
N LEU A 213 10.67 3.72 0.61
CA LEU A 213 11.48 4.33 1.68
C LEU A 213 10.61 5.24 2.58
N GLY A 214 9.65 5.94 1.99
CA GLY A 214 8.63 6.71 2.72
C GLY A 214 7.76 5.81 3.60
N GLU A 215 7.29 4.66 3.10
CA GLU A 215 6.59 3.66 3.90
C GLU A 215 7.44 3.18 5.09
N ALA A 216 8.73 2.90 4.86
CA ALA A 216 9.64 2.48 5.93
C ALA A 216 9.82 3.57 7.00
N ALA A 217 9.91 4.84 6.60
CA ALA A 217 10.01 5.96 7.52
C ALA A 217 8.72 6.15 8.33
N VAL A 218 7.54 6.09 7.70
CA VAL A 218 6.26 6.17 8.43
C VAL A 218 6.11 4.99 9.39
N LEU A 219 6.53 3.78 8.98
CA LEU A 219 6.50 2.60 9.84
C LEU A 219 7.39 2.82 11.08
N ARG A 220 8.64 3.27 10.90
CA ARG A 220 9.56 3.61 11.99
C ARG A 220 8.97 4.64 12.94
N ASP A 221 8.44 5.73 12.40
CA ASP A 221 7.90 6.83 13.23
C ASP A 221 6.67 6.37 14.04
N SER A 222 5.92 5.41 13.52
CA SER A 222 4.75 4.84 14.21
C SER A 222 5.10 3.78 15.25
N SER A 223 6.16 3.01 15.03
CA SER A 223 6.54 1.89 15.89
C SER A 223 7.63 2.22 16.89
N GLY A 224 8.44 3.24 16.63
CA GLY A 224 9.66 3.54 17.36
C GLY A 224 10.85 2.65 17.02
N GLU A 225 10.71 1.71 16.07
CA GLU A 225 11.75 0.76 15.70
C GLU A 225 12.11 0.89 14.21
N GLN A 226 13.40 0.79 13.90
CA GLN A 226 13.89 0.83 12.52
C GLN A 226 13.52 -0.49 11.81
N PRO A 227 12.67 -0.49 10.77
CA PRO A 227 12.34 -1.71 10.04
C PRO A 227 13.54 -2.29 9.30
N ILE A 228 13.54 -3.62 9.13
CA ILE A 228 14.49 -4.32 8.28
C ILE A 228 14.18 -4.03 6.81
N ALA A 229 15.20 -3.70 6.02
CA ALA A 229 15.05 -3.51 4.58
C ALA A 229 15.40 -4.81 3.83
N LEU A 230 14.49 -5.26 2.97
CA LEU A 230 14.69 -6.43 2.11
C LEU A 230 14.72 -5.96 0.65
N LEU A 231 15.90 -5.88 0.05
CA LEU A 231 16.12 -5.44 -1.33
C LEU A 231 16.25 -6.68 -2.22
N ASP A 232 15.20 -6.97 -2.98
CA ASP A 232 15.15 -8.09 -3.89
C ASP A 232 15.42 -7.62 -5.33
N ASP A 233 16.61 -7.87 -5.85
CA ASP A 233 17.07 -7.50 -7.20
C ASP A 233 16.91 -6.01 -7.57
N VAL A 234 16.75 -5.12 -6.58
CA VAL A 234 16.53 -3.69 -6.81
C VAL A 234 17.80 -2.99 -7.29
N MET A 235 18.97 -3.47 -6.85
CA MET A 235 20.24 -2.82 -7.17
C MET A 235 20.55 -2.87 -8.67
N SER A 236 20.19 -3.96 -9.36
CA SER A 236 20.45 -4.12 -10.80
C SER A 236 19.58 -3.19 -11.66
N GLU A 237 18.48 -2.66 -11.12
CA GLU A 237 17.57 -1.74 -11.81
C GLU A 237 17.93 -0.25 -11.68
N LEU A 238 18.92 0.07 -10.85
CA LEU A 238 19.34 1.45 -10.54
C LEU A 238 20.70 1.77 -11.17
N ASP A 239 20.85 3.00 -11.65
CA ASP A 239 22.17 3.53 -12.02
C ASP A 239 23.05 3.80 -10.79
N SER A 240 24.34 4.00 -11.02
CA SER A 240 25.35 4.12 -9.96
C SER A 240 25.11 5.29 -9.00
N VAL A 241 24.50 6.39 -9.46
CA VAL A 241 24.18 7.54 -8.60
C VAL A 241 23.05 7.18 -7.65
N ARG A 242 21.98 6.57 -8.18
CA ARG A 242 20.82 6.12 -7.39
C ARG A 242 21.17 4.99 -6.41
N GLN A 243 22.03 4.05 -6.83
CA GLN A 243 22.55 3.01 -5.94
C GLN A 243 23.30 3.62 -4.75
N GLY A 244 24.16 4.62 -4.99
CA GLY A 244 24.90 5.32 -3.95
C GLY A 244 23.97 5.97 -2.93
N PHE A 245 22.99 6.74 -3.41
CA PHE A 245 21.99 7.37 -2.55
C PHE A 245 21.22 6.34 -1.70
N LEU A 246 20.80 5.22 -2.30
CA LEU A 246 20.05 4.18 -1.58
C LEU A 246 20.88 3.56 -0.46
N LEU A 247 22.15 3.25 -0.72
CA LEU A 247 23.04 2.67 0.29
C LEU A 247 23.34 3.66 1.42
N GLU A 248 23.52 4.95 1.09
CA GLU A 248 23.71 6.02 2.07
C GLU A 248 22.45 6.21 2.93
N TYR A 249 21.27 6.24 2.32
CA TYR A 249 20.00 6.39 3.05
C TYR A 249 19.73 5.22 4.01
N LEU A 250 20.19 4.02 3.66
CA LEU A 250 20.03 2.81 4.48
C LEU A 250 21.20 2.60 5.47
N GLU A 251 22.10 3.57 5.63
CA GLU A 251 23.19 3.48 6.59
C GLU A 251 22.64 3.30 8.02
N GLY A 252 23.19 2.33 8.75
CA GLY A 252 22.74 1.98 10.10
C GLY A 252 21.51 1.06 10.15
N TRP A 253 20.92 0.70 9.01
CA TRP A 253 19.80 -0.24 8.95
C TRP A 253 20.31 -1.69 8.90
N GLN A 254 19.47 -2.63 9.35
CA GLN A 254 19.64 -4.03 8.97
C GLN A 254 19.06 -4.23 7.56
N VAL A 255 19.93 -4.56 6.59
CA VAL A 255 19.56 -4.68 5.18
C VAL A 255 19.93 -6.07 4.67
N PHE A 256 19.00 -6.71 3.94
CA PHE A 256 19.27 -7.90 3.13
C PHE A 256 19.16 -7.50 1.67
N ILE A 257 20.20 -7.80 0.89
CA ILE A 257 20.26 -7.49 -0.54
C ILE A 257 20.44 -8.80 -1.30
N THR A 258 19.55 -9.08 -2.26
CA THR A 258 19.77 -10.11 -3.26
C THR A 258 20.37 -9.47 -4.51
N CYS A 259 21.44 -10.07 -5.03
CA CYS A 259 22.09 -9.60 -6.25
C CYS A 259 22.82 -10.74 -6.96
N CYS A 260 22.81 -10.70 -8.30
CA CYS A 260 23.60 -11.61 -9.13
C CYS A 260 24.98 -11.04 -9.46
N ASP A 261 25.17 -9.71 -9.38
CA ASP A 261 26.42 -9.04 -9.72
C ASP A 261 27.29 -8.79 -8.47
N PRO A 262 28.48 -9.41 -8.38
CA PRO A 262 29.42 -9.19 -7.28
C PRO A 262 29.95 -7.75 -7.19
N SER A 263 29.84 -6.94 -8.26
CA SER A 263 30.35 -5.56 -8.26
C SER A 263 29.69 -4.69 -7.18
N ILE A 264 28.44 -4.98 -6.82
CA ILE A 264 27.70 -4.31 -5.74
C ILE A 264 28.40 -4.49 -4.38
N LEU A 265 29.09 -5.61 -4.17
CA LEU A 265 29.81 -5.91 -2.91
C LEU A 265 30.90 -4.88 -2.63
N SER A 266 31.54 -4.34 -3.67
CA SER A 266 32.58 -3.31 -3.52
C SER A 266 32.05 -1.97 -2.98
N ARG A 267 30.73 -1.76 -3.03
CA ARG A 267 30.05 -0.54 -2.56
C ARG A 267 29.50 -0.67 -1.14
N VAL A 268 29.53 -1.87 -0.57
CA VAL A 268 29.02 -2.16 0.77
C VAL A 268 30.22 -2.32 1.70
N ASN A 269 30.46 -1.31 2.55
CA ASN A 269 31.64 -1.27 3.41
C ASN A 269 31.58 -2.25 4.59
N THR A 270 30.39 -2.75 4.93
CA THR A 270 30.14 -3.61 6.10
C THR A 270 29.05 -4.63 5.80
N GLY A 271 29.26 -5.91 6.13
CA GLY A 271 28.22 -6.93 6.00
C GLY A 271 28.74 -8.35 6.02
N LYS A 272 27.84 -9.30 5.78
CA LYS A 272 28.14 -10.71 5.55
C LYS A 272 27.63 -11.10 4.16
N ILE A 273 28.39 -11.94 3.48
CA ILE A 273 28.06 -12.42 2.15
C ILE A 273 27.63 -13.89 2.27
N PHE A 274 26.53 -14.21 1.59
CA PHE A 274 26.01 -15.57 1.54
C PHE A 274 25.78 -15.95 0.08
N GLU A 275 26.33 -17.09 -0.33
CA GLU A 275 26.07 -17.69 -1.63
C GLU A 275 24.85 -18.60 -1.50
N VAL A 276 23.91 -18.47 -2.45
CA VAL A 276 22.74 -19.34 -2.54
C VAL A 276 22.85 -20.21 -3.78
N LYS A 277 22.91 -21.54 -3.59
CA LYS A 277 23.04 -22.51 -4.68
C LYS A 277 22.15 -23.71 -4.44
N ALA A 278 21.32 -24.06 -5.44
CA ALA A 278 20.37 -25.18 -5.37
C ALA A 278 19.48 -25.18 -4.09
N GLY A 279 19.06 -24.00 -3.63
CA GLY A 279 18.25 -23.83 -2.42
C GLY A 279 19.01 -23.94 -1.09
N GLN A 280 20.34 -24.05 -1.13
CA GLN A 280 21.19 -24.06 0.06
C GLN A 280 21.94 -22.73 0.19
N ILE A 281 22.12 -22.28 1.43
CA ILE A 281 22.82 -21.03 1.77
C ILE A 281 24.17 -21.38 2.40
N ALA A 282 25.26 -20.85 1.85
CA ALA A 282 26.61 -20.98 2.39
C ALA A 282 27.19 -19.57 2.68
N SER A 283 27.89 -19.41 3.80
CA SER A 283 28.64 -18.17 4.07
C SER A 283 29.89 -18.14 3.20
N VAL A 284 30.18 -16.98 2.61
CA VAL A 284 31.41 -16.73 1.83
C VAL A 284 32.36 -15.86 2.64
#